data_AF-A0A938GRW0-F1
#
_entry.id   AF-A0A938GRW0-F1
#
_cell.length_a   1.000
_cell.length_b   1.000
_cell.length_c   1.000
_cell.angle_alpha   90.00
_cell.angle_beta   90.00
_cell.angle_gamma   90.00
#
_symmetry.space_group_name_H-M   'P 1'
#
loop_
_entity.id
_entity.type
_entity.pdbx_description
1 polymer ?
#
loop_
_entity_poly.entity_id
_entity_poly.type
_entity_poly.pdbx_seq_one_letter_code
_entity_poly.pdbx_strand_id
1 'polypeptide(L)'
;MNTAIASPPGTDATYATAWRAYQGVSPSAIDEKELIERYLPLVRNVVDRIKLNVPAHVDADDLYSVGVTGLIAAVRKFDPEQGSTFASYAATRIRGAILDELRRLDWCPRRARARARKLKNAISEVEQKLGRAATEAEVCDSLGLDRREYAKWVDDSKPVTFLAIDQQAGGPEGGGTSLHEILADEHDTTGRDNLEKAELLELLSQRIA
;
A
#
# COMPACT_ATOMS: atom_id res chain seq x y z
N MET A 1 10.78 14.13 -16.62
CA MET A 1 11.43 13.42 -17.73
C MET A 1 10.43 12.43 -18.31
N ASN A 2 9.86 12.78 -19.46
CA ASN A 2 8.88 11.97 -20.21
C ASN A 2 9.63 10.80 -20.86
N THR A 3 9.58 9.62 -20.26
CA THR A 3 10.04 8.41 -20.95
C THR A 3 8.91 7.99 -21.89
N ALA A 4 9.10 8.26 -23.18
CA ALA A 4 8.24 7.77 -24.25
C ALA A 4 8.16 6.24 -24.14
N ILE A 5 7.00 5.75 -23.72
CA ILE A 5 6.68 4.33 -23.72
C ILE A 5 6.57 3.97 -25.20
N ALA A 6 7.53 3.19 -25.70
CA ALA A 6 7.51 2.69 -27.07
C ALA A 6 6.17 1.99 -27.31
N SER A 7 5.36 2.57 -28.20
CA SER A 7 4.11 1.95 -28.64
C SER A 7 4.46 0.66 -29.38
N PRO A 8 3.75 -0.45 -29.13
CA PRO A 8 3.94 -1.67 -29.91
C PRO A 8 3.65 -1.38 -31.40
N PRO A 9 4.33 -2.08 -32.33
CA PRO A 9 4.28 -1.75 -33.75
C PRO A 9 2.90 -2.08 -34.31
N GLY A 10 2.10 -1.05 -34.62
CA GLY A 10 0.81 -1.22 -35.29
C GLY A 10 -0.20 -0.09 -35.06
N THR A 11 0.15 1.17 -35.37
CA THR A 11 -0.75 2.31 -35.66
C THR A 11 -1.97 2.56 -34.75
N ASP A 12 -1.90 3.64 -33.94
CA ASP A 12 -3.03 4.26 -33.20
C ASP A 12 -4.34 4.41 -34.02
N ALA A 13 -4.21 4.60 -35.34
CA ALA A 13 -5.34 4.69 -36.28
C ALA A 13 -6.15 3.40 -36.41
N THR A 14 -5.51 2.23 -36.34
CA THR A 14 -6.16 0.91 -36.38
C THR A 14 -6.94 0.62 -35.10
N TYR A 15 -6.53 1.21 -33.98
CA TYR A 15 -7.20 1.05 -32.68
C TYR A 15 -8.43 1.95 -32.55
N ALA A 16 -8.38 3.16 -33.11
CA ALA A 16 -9.56 4.04 -33.19
C ALA A 16 -10.65 3.43 -34.09
N THR A 17 -10.29 2.75 -35.18
CA THR A 17 -11.23 2.00 -36.02
C THR A 17 -11.73 0.72 -35.33
N ALA A 18 -10.86 -0.01 -34.63
CA ALA A 18 -11.24 -1.17 -33.82
C ALA A 18 -12.23 -0.81 -32.70
N TRP A 19 -12.02 0.33 -32.05
CA TRP A 19 -12.89 0.84 -31.01
C TRP A 19 -14.24 1.34 -31.55
N ARG A 20 -14.23 2.04 -32.70
CA ARG A 20 -15.48 2.44 -33.38
C ARG A 20 -16.32 1.24 -33.83
N ALA A 21 -15.67 0.13 -34.21
CA ALA A 21 -16.35 -1.13 -34.50
C ALA A 21 -16.97 -1.79 -33.27
N TYR A 22 -16.42 -1.57 -32.07
CA TYR A 22 -17.02 -2.03 -30.79
C TYR A 22 -18.26 -1.21 -30.39
N GLN A 23 -18.26 0.09 -30.64
CA GLN A 23 -19.38 0.98 -30.30
C GLN A 23 -20.59 0.87 -31.26
N GLY A 24 -20.42 0.26 -32.44
CA GLY A 24 -21.48 0.01 -33.43
C GLY A 24 -21.87 -1.47 -33.47
N VAL A 25 -23.13 -1.77 -33.17
CA VAL A 25 -23.73 -3.11 -33.11
C VAL A 25 -23.40 -4.04 -34.32
N SER A 26 -22.63 -5.13 -34.05
CA SER A 26 -22.40 -6.41 -34.81
C SER A 26 -21.61 -6.40 -36.15
N PRO A 27 -21.06 -7.53 -36.66
CA PRO A 27 -20.47 -8.74 -36.09
C PRO A 27 -19.06 -8.99 -36.71
N SER A 28 -18.13 -8.06 -36.54
CA SER A 28 -16.69 -8.33 -36.72
C SER A 28 -16.04 -8.04 -35.38
N ALA A 29 -16.25 -8.99 -34.47
CA ALA A 29 -15.79 -8.92 -33.10
C ALA A 29 -14.26 -8.92 -33.10
N ILE A 30 -13.66 -7.73 -33.06
CA ILE A 30 -12.35 -7.62 -32.42
C ILE A 30 -12.64 -8.00 -30.98
N ASP A 31 -12.20 -9.21 -30.64
CA ASP A 31 -12.52 -9.84 -29.38
C ASP A 31 -11.98 -8.94 -28.26
N GLU A 32 -12.82 -8.52 -27.32
CA GLU A 32 -12.40 -7.77 -26.12
C GLU A 32 -11.20 -8.48 -25.48
N LYS A 33 -11.21 -9.81 -25.57
CA LYS A 33 -10.14 -10.70 -25.18
C LYS A 33 -8.83 -10.48 -25.93
N GLU A 34 -8.82 -10.36 -27.25
CA GLU A 34 -7.60 -10.14 -28.04
C GLU A 34 -6.97 -8.78 -27.71
N LEU A 35 -7.79 -7.76 -27.51
CA LEU A 35 -7.32 -6.44 -27.10
C LEU A 35 -6.72 -6.50 -25.68
N ILE A 36 -7.38 -7.17 -24.74
CA ILE A 36 -6.85 -7.36 -23.38
C ILE A 36 -5.50 -8.10 -23.45
N GLU A 37 -5.43 -9.23 -24.15
CA GLU A 37 -4.23 -10.06 -24.28
C GLU A 37 -3.03 -9.25 -24.79
N ARG A 38 -3.25 -8.39 -25.79
CA ARG A 38 -2.20 -7.53 -26.35
C ARG A 38 -1.67 -6.49 -25.37
N TYR A 39 -2.50 -6.01 -24.44
CA TYR A 39 -2.13 -5.00 -23.44
C TYR A 39 -1.80 -5.58 -22.05
N LEU A 40 -1.82 -6.91 -21.85
CA LEU A 40 -1.35 -7.55 -20.62
C LEU A 40 0.10 -7.16 -20.23
N PRO A 41 1.07 -7.07 -21.18
CA PRO A 41 2.43 -6.63 -20.83
C PRO A 41 2.49 -5.22 -20.25
N LEU A 42 1.54 -4.35 -20.62
CA LEU A 42 1.43 -3.00 -20.05
C LEU A 42 1.06 -3.06 -18.56
N VAL A 43 0.16 -3.97 -18.17
CA VAL A 43 -0.21 -4.18 -16.77
C VAL A 43 1.01 -4.58 -15.96
N ARG A 44 1.80 -5.55 -16.45
CA ARG A 44 3.01 -6.01 -15.77
C ARG A 44 4.01 -4.88 -15.53
N ASN A 45 4.27 -4.06 -16.55
CA ASN A 45 5.15 -2.89 -16.44
C ASN A 45 4.66 -1.88 -15.38
N VAL A 46 3.35 -1.69 -15.25
CA VAL A 46 2.78 -0.78 -14.24
C VAL A 46 2.93 -1.37 -12.84
N VAL A 47 2.65 -2.67 -12.67
CA VAL A 47 2.79 -3.39 -11.40
C VAL A 47 4.24 -3.37 -10.91
N ASP A 48 5.20 -3.66 -11.79
CA ASP A 48 6.63 -3.66 -11.45
C ASP A 48 7.09 -2.30 -10.91
N ARG A 49 6.59 -1.20 -11.50
CA ARG A 49 6.88 0.17 -11.01
C ARG A 49 6.22 0.48 -9.67
N ILE A 50 5.06 -0.10 -9.39
CA ILE A 50 4.35 0.09 -8.12
C ILE A 50 5.03 -0.72 -7.02
N LYS A 51 5.43 -1.96 -7.31
CA LYS A 51 6.11 -2.86 -6.36
C LYS A 51 7.34 -2.24 -5.72
N LEU A 52 8.07 -1.38 -6.43
CA LEU A 52 9.21 -0.63 -5.89
C LEU A 52 8.87 0.29 -4.70
N ASN A 53 7.62 0.73 -4.58
CA ASN A 53 7.17 1.67 -3.55
C ASN A 53 6.25 1.02 -2.51
N VAL A 54 6.00 -0.29 -2.61
CA VAL A 54 5.08 -1.02 -1.75
C VAL A 54 5.88 -1.99 -0.87
N PRO A 55 5.49 -2.20 0.40
CA PRO A 55 6.18 -3.15 1.27
C PRO A 55 6.24 -4.58 0.71
N ALA A 56 7.24 -5.34 1.14
CA ALA A 56 7.49 -6.70 0.65
C ALA A 56 6.37 -7.72 0.96
N HIS A 57 5.42 -7.38 1.84
CA HIS A 57 4.29 -8.26 2.18
C HIS A 57 3.17 -8.24 1.12
N VAL A 58 3.21 -7.33 0.14
CA VAL A 58 2.21 -7.28 -0.92
C VAL A 58 2.65 -8.13 -2.10
N ASP A 59 1.81 -9.07 -2.51
CA ASP A 59 2.08 -9.94 -3.64
C ASP A 59 1.95 -9.18 -4.97
N ALA A 60 2.91 -9.41 -5.87
CA ALA A 60 2.88 -8.87 -7.21
C ALA A 60 1.76 -9.48 -8.06
N ASP A 61 1.42 -10.76 -7.83
CA ASP A 61 0.40 -11.46 -8.60
C ASP A 61 -1.02 -10.97 -8.26
N ASP A 62 -1.23 -10.56 -7.00
CA ASP A 62 -2.44 -9.89 -6.56
C ASP A 62 -2.59 -8.52 -7.22
N LEU A 63 -1.52 -7.70 -7.22
CA LEU A 63 -1.52 -6.40 -7.89
C LEU A 63 -1.73 -6.54 -9.40
N TYR A 64 -1.19 -7.60 -10.00
CA TYR A 64 -1.40 -7.91 -11.41
C TYR A 64 -2.88 -8.22 -11.70
N SER A 65 -3.52 -9.06 -10.90
CA SER A 65 -4.94 -9.41 -11.05
C SER A 65 -5.86 -8.18 -10.93
N VAL A 66 -5.56 -7.30 -9.97
CA VAL A 66 -6.25 -6.01 -9.82
C VAL A 66 -5.99 -5.11 -11.03
N GLY A 67 -4.75 -5.06 -11.51
CA GLY A 67 -4.37 -4.31 -12.69
C GLY A 67 -5.08 -4.76 -13.97
N VAL A 68 -5.26 -6.07 -14.15
CA VAL A 68 -6.04 -6.66 -15.26
C VAL A 68 -7.51 -6.24 -15.18
N THR A 69 -8.08 -6.22 -13.98
CA THR A 69 -9.45 -5.73 -13.77
C THR A 69 -9.57 -4.24 -14.12
N GLY A 70 -8.55 -3.44 -13.79
CA GLY A 70 -8.42 -2.04 -14.21
C GLY A 70 -8.29 -1.87 -15.73
N LEU A 71 -7.57 -2.76 -16.41
CA LEU A 71 -7.44 -2.78 -17.87
C LEU A 71 -8.77 -3.10 -18.54
N ILE A 72 -9.52 -4.11 -18.06
CA ILE A 72 -10.87 -4.42 -18.58
C ILE A 72 -11.79 -3.21 -18.46
N ALA A 73 -11.77 -2.53 -17.31
CA ALA A 73 -12.56 -1.31 -17.11
C ALA A 73 -12.11 -0.15 -18.01
N ALA A 74 -10.81 -0.08 -18.35
CA ALA A 74 -10.26 0.92 -19.24
C ALA A 74 -10.65 0.64 -20.70
N VAL A 75 -10.58 -0.62 -21.15
CA VAL A 75 -11.07 -1.05 -22.47
C VAL A 75 -12.51 -0.59 -22.62
N ARG A 76 -13.42 -0.99 -21.72
CA ARG A 76 -14.87 -0.69 -21.86
C ARG A 76 -15.24 0.80 -21.84
N LYS A 77 -14.39 1.67 -21.32
CA LYS A 77 -14.68 3.11 -21.12
C LYS A 77 -13.75 4.02 -21.92
N PHE A 78 -12.95 3.49 -22.83
CA PHE A 78 -12.07 4.31 -23.63
C PHE A 78 -12.89 5.16 -24.61
N ASP A 79 -12.44 6.38 -24.88
CA ASP A 79 -13.03 7.22 -25.89
C ASP A 79 -11.91 7.85 -26.74
N PRO A 80 -11.75 7.44 -28.01
CA PRO A 80 -10.69 7.95 -28.87
C PRO A 80 -10.89 9.42 -29.26
N GLU A 81 -12.08 10.00 -29.03
CA GLU A 81 -12.31 11.43 -29.30
C GLU A 81 -11.64 12.35 -28.29
N GLN A 82 -11.21 11.83 -27.13
CA GLN A 82 -10.49 12.61 -26.10
C GLN A 82 -9.01 12.86 -26.42
N GLY A 83 -8.50 12.45 -27.59
CA GLY A 83 -7.15 12.78 -28.07
C GLY A 83 -6.00 12.14 -27.28
N SER A 84 -6.29 11.18 -26.40
CA SER A 84 -5.27 10.41 -25.68
C SER A 84 -5.07 9.03 -26.31
N THR A 85 -3.83 8.55 -26.36
CA THR A 85 -3.57 7.17 -26.81
C THR A 85 -4.14 6.19 -25.80
N PHE A 86 -4.68 5.06 -26.30
CA PHE A 86 -5.26 4.03 -25.43
C PHE A 86 -4.26 3.56 -24.35
N ALA A 87 -2.98 3.41 -24.71
CA ALA A 87 -1.93 3.02 -23.77
C ALA A 87 -1.76 4.02 -22.62
N SER A 88 -1.81 5.33 -22.89
CA SER A 88 -1.69 6.37 -21.86
C SER A 88 -2.90 6.39 -20.93
N TYR A 89 -4.09 6.28 -21.51
CA TYR A 89 -5.35 6.18 -20.75
C TYR A 89 -5.37 4.92 -19.87
N ALA A 90 -5.09 3.75 -20.45
CA ALA A 90 -5.06 2.47 -19.76
C ALA A 90 -4.04 2.47 -18.62
N ALA A 91 -2.82 2.98 -18.84
CA ALA A 91 -1.79 3.06 -17.79
C ALA A 91 -2.27 3.87 -16.57
N THR A 92 -2.97 4.99 -16.80
CA THR A 92 -3.55 5.82 -15.72
C THR A 92 -4.63 5.08 -14.95
N ARG A 93 -5.50 4.33 -15.65
CA ARG A 93 -6.62 3.59 -15.04
C ARG A 93 -6.16 2.34 -14.28
N ILE A 94 -5.21 1.58 -14.84
CA ILE A 94 -4.56 0.43 -14.19
C ILE A 94 -3.89 0.89 -12.90
N ARG A 95 -3.08 1.95 -12.96
CA ARG A 95 -2.42 2.51 -11.77
C ARG A 95 -3.45 2.96 -10.73
N GLY A 96 -4.53 3.59 -11.15
CA GLY A 96 -5.64 4.00 -10.28
C GLY A 96 -6.26 2.81 -9.54
N ALA A 97 -6.61 1.74 -10.28
CA ALA A 97 -7.20 0.52 -9.72
C ALA A 97 -6.28 -0.14 -8.68
N ILE A 98 -4.98 -0.28 -8.99
CA ILE A 98 -4.01 -0.85 -8.05
C ILE A 98 -3.87 0.02 -6.79
N LEU A 99 -3.79 1.35 -6.95
CA LEU A 99 -3.72 2.27 -5.81
C LEU A 99 -5.00 2.26 -4.97
N ASP A 100 -6.17 2.04 -5.58
CA ASP A 100 -7.44 1.92 -4.87
C ASP A 100 -7.52 0.62 -4.07
N GLU A 101 -7.02 -0.49 -4.60
CA GLU A 101 -6.95 -1.76 -3.85
C GLU A 101 -5.94 -1.68 -2.71
N LEU A 102 -4.75 -1.12 -2.96
CA LEU A 102 -3.76 -0.86 -1.90
C LEU A 102 -4.35 0.03 -0.79
N ARG A 103 -5.20 1.00 -1.14
CA ARG A 103 -5.90 1.83 -0.13
C ARG A 103 -6.99 1.08 0.63
N ARG A 104 -7.57 0.03 0.06
CA ARG A 104 -8.54 -0.84 0.72
C ARG A 104 -7.86 -1.74 1.73
N LEU A 105 -6.64 -2.19 1.40
CA LEU A 105 -5.80 -3.03 2.26
C LEU A 105 -5.05 -2.22 3.33
N ASP A 106 -4.68 -0.96 3.03
CA ASP A 106 -3.98 -0.08 3.97
C ASP A 106 -4.86 0.30 5.17
N TRP A 107 -4.39 -0.08 6.37
CA TRP A 107 -4.96 0.29 7.66
C TRP A 107 -4.96 1.81 7.93
N CYS A 108 -4.15 2.60 7.20
CA CYS A 108 -3.93 4.02 7.49
C CYS A 108 -5.13 4.92 7.04
N PRO A 109 -5.86 5.54 7.98
CA PRO A 109 -7.01 6.39 7.66
C PRO A 109 -6.63 7.64 6.85
N ARG A 110 -7.56 8.18 6.06
CA ARG A 110 -7.33 9.40 5.24
C ARG A 110 -6.77 10.58 6.05
N ARG A 111 -7.24 10.76 7.29
CA ARG A 111 -6.77 11.84 8.19
C ARG A 111 -5.30 11.65 8.60
N ALA A 112 -4.89 10.42 8.89
CA ALA A 112 -3.50 10.09 9.22
C ALA A 112 -2.56 10.37 8.03
N ARG A 113 -2.96 10.01 6.80
CA ARG A 113 -2.20 10.37 5.58
C ARG A 113 -2.07 11.86 5.35
N ALA A 114 -3.14 12.62 5.61
CA ALA A 114 -3.08 14.08 5.50
C ALA A 114 -2.09 14.69 6.51
N ARG A 115 -2.06 14.17 7.74
CA ARG A 115 -1.08 14.56 8.78
C ARG A 115 0.35 14.19 8.36
N ALA A 116 0.56 12.97 7.87
CA ALA A 116 1.87 12.52 7.39
C ALA A 116 2.43 13.40 6.25
N ARG A 117 1.57 13.81 5.29
CA ARG A 117 1.97 14.75 4.23
C ARG A 117 2.32 16.13 4.76
N LYS A 118 1.51 16.67 5.69
CA LYS A 118 1.82 17.96 6.34
C LYS A 118 3.14 17.92 7.09
N LEU A 119 3.38 16.85 7.84
CA LEU A 119 4.61 16.62 8.56
C LEU A 119 5.82 16.58 7.61
N LYS A 120 5.73 15.79 6.53
CA LYS A 120 6.80 15.72 5.51
C LYS A 120 7.09 17.07 4.86
N ASN A 121 6.04 17.83 4.53
CA ASN A 121 6.21 19.15 3.93
C ASN A 121 6.87 20.13 4.91
N ALA A 122 6.43 20.16 6.16
CA ALA A 122 7.02 21.03 7.18
C ALA A 122 8.50 20.69 7.45
N ILE A 123 8.84 19.41 7.53
CA ILE A 123 10.24 18.97 7.63
C ILE A 123 11.04 19.51 6.44
N SER A 124 10.56 19.29 5.21
CA SER A 124 11.25 19.76 4.01
C SER A 124 11.40 21.29 3.95
N GLU A 125 10.41 22.05 4.42
CA GLU A 125 10.47 23.51 4.46
C GLU A 125 11.50 24.01 5.49
N VAL A 126 11.56 23.38 6.67
CA VAL A 126 12.52 23.71 7.72
C VAL A 126 13.95 23.35 7.27
N GLU A 127 14.13 22.18 6.65
CA GLU A 127 15.43 21.75 6.11
C GLU A 127 15.92 22.69 4.99
N GLN A 128 15.02 23.12 4.10
CA GLN A 128 15.36 24.09 3.05
C GLN A 128 15.74 25.47 3.62
N LYS A 129 15.10 25.92 4.69
CA LYS A 129 15.41 27.21 5.34
C LYS A 129 16.73 27.17 6.12
N LEU A 130 17.02 26.06 6.80
CA LEU A 130 18.17 25.94 7.71
C LEU A 130 19.41 25.35 7.03
N GLY A 131 19.27 24.69 5.87
CA GLY A 131 20.37 24.03 5.18
C GLY A 131 20.94 22.81 5.93
N ARG A 132 20.22 22.29 6.92
CA ARG A 132 20.56 21.12 7.72
C ARG A 132 19.30 20.33 8.09
N ALA A 133 19.48 19.13 8.65
CA ALA A 133 18.37 18.32 9.15
C ALA A 133 17.56 19.10 10.21
N ALA A 134 16.23 19.03 10.11
CA ALA A 134 15.31 19.70 11.02
C ALA A 134 15.23 18.97 12.36
N THR A 135 15.22 19.71 13.47
CA THR A 135 14.97 19.14 14.81
C THR A 135 13.47 19.08 15.11
N GLU A 136 13.06 18.18 16.02
CA GLU A 136 11.64 18.03 16.40
C GLU A 136 11.01 19.35 16.85
N ALA A 137 11.73 20.15 17.63
CA ALA A 137 11.25 21.44 18.14
C ALA A 137 10.98 22.43 17.00
N GLU A 138 11.90 22.55 16.04
CA GLU A 138 11.76 23.45 14.89
C GLU A 138 10.58 23.05 13.98
N VAL A 139 10.31 21.75 13.85
CA VAL A 139 9.15 21.25 13.10
C VAL A 139 7.85 21.50 13.86
N CYS A 140 7.85 21.35 15.20
CA CYS A 140 6.70 21.69 16.04
C CYS A 140 6.34 23.18 15.93
N ASP A 141 7.34 24.06 15.99
CA ASP A 141 7.17 25.51 15.87
C ASP A 141 6.60 25.90 14.49
N SER A 142 7.11 25.26 13.43
CA SER A 142 6.63 25.48 12.05
C SER A 142 5.17 25.04 11.85
N LEU A 143 4.75 23.95 12.50
CA LEU A 143 3.40 23.40 12.40
C LEU A 143 2.43 23.97 13.45
N GLY A 144 2.92 24.69 14.46
CA GLY A 144 2.14 25.17 15.60
C GLY A 144 1.57 24.03 16.45
N LEU A 145 2.32 22.92 16.59
CA LEU A 145 1.90 21.73 17.35
C LEU A 145 2.65 21.62 18.68
N ASP A 146 1.98 21.08 19.70
CA ASP A 146 2.66 20.67 20.93
C ASP A 146 3.47 19.38 20.71
N ARG A 147 4.49 19.15 21.54
CA ARG A 147 5.37 17.98 21.44
C ARG A 147 4.62 16.66 21.55
N ARG A 148 3.58 16.59 22.39
CA ARG A 148 2.72 15.40 22.50
C ARG A 148 1.91 15.15 21.23
N GLU A 149 1.40 16.22 20.62
CA GLU A 149 0.63 16.11 19.38
C GLU A 149 1.54 15.72 18.21
N TYR A 150 2.74 16.27 18.15
CA TYR A 150 3.77 15.87 17.20
C TYR A 150 4.10 14.38 17.33
N ALA A 151 4.38 13.89 18.54
CA ALA A 151 4.66 12.48 18.78
C ALA A 151 3.51 11.57 18.30
N LYS A 152 2.26 11.98 18.57
CA LYS A 152 1.08 11.26 18.08
C LYS A 152 0.97 11.28 16.55
N TRP A 153 1.27 12.40 15.90
CA TRP A 153 1.24 12.48 14.44
C TRP A 153 2.34 11.63 13.80
N VAL A 154 3.53 11.59 14.41
CA VAL A 154 4.61 10.69 13.99
C VAL A 154 4.15 9.25 14.12
N ASP A 155 3.57 8.87 15.24
CA ASP A 155 3.11 7.50 15.49
C ASP A 155 1.99 7.08 14.52
N ASP A 156 0.97 7.93 14.34
CA ASP A 156 -0.11 7.75 13.36
C ASP A 156 0.41 7.62 11.91
N SER A 157 1.60 8.17 11.63
CA SER A 157 2.21 8.17 10.29
C SER A 157 3.11 6.97 10.01
N LYS A 158 3.46 6.19 11.03
CA LYS A 158 4.31 5.01 10.84
C LYS A 158 3.58 3.98 9.97
N PRO A 159 4.24 3.43 8.94
CA PRO A 159 3.65 2.35 8.18
C PRO A 159 3.47 1.13 9.08
N VAL A 160 2.35 0.43 8.91
CA VAL A 160 2.17 -0.89 9.52
C VAL A 160 3.01 -1.88 8.73
N THR A 161 4.04 -2.42 9.36
CA THR A 161 4.85 -3.50 8.78
C THR A 161 4.43 -4.79 9.44
N PHE A 162 3.96 -5.75 8.64
CA PHE A 162 3.75 -7.11 9.10
C PHE A 162 5.10 -7.82 9.16
N LEU A 163 5.41 -8.37 10.32
CA LEU A 163 6.55 -9.26 10.53
C LEU A 163 5.99 -10.67 10.71
N ALA A 164 6.58 -11.65 10.02
CA ALA A 164 6.20 -13.03 10.22
C ALA A 164 6.72 -13.48 11.60
N ILE A 165 5.86 -14.11 12.39
CA ILE A 165 6.21 -14.58 13.74
C ILE A 165 7.29 -15.67 13.68
N ASP A 166 7.32 -16.45 12.60
CA ASP A 166 8.33 -17.48 12.34
C ASP A 166 9.59 -16.92 11.66
N GLN A 167 9.70 -15.60 11.52
CA GLN A 167 10.91 -14.98 11.00
C GLN A 167 12.05 -15.20 11.99
N GLN A 168 13.08 -15.92 11.55
CA GLN A 168 14.29 -16.13 12.34
C GLN A 168 15.06 -14.81 12.47
N ALA A 169 15.27 -14.39 13.71
CA ALA A 169 16.14 -13.26 14.02
C ALA A 169 17.59 -13.76 14.11
N GLY A 170 18.25 -13.96 12.96
CA GLY A 170 19.63 -14.46 12.92
C GLY A 170 20.37 -14.05 11.65
N GLY A 171 21.67 -13.76 11.79
CA GLY A 171 22.57 -13.53 10.66
C GLY A 171 22.76 -14.78 9.79
N PRO A 172 23.57 -14.71 8.72
CA PRO A 172 23.69 -15.75 7.68
C PRO A 172 24.19 -17.11 8.17
N GLU A 173 24.68 -17.23 9.40
CA GLU A 173 24.93 -18.52 10.05
C GLU A 173 23.65 -18.95 10.78
N GLY A 174 22.85 -19.75 10.06
CA GLY A 174 21.52 -20.19 10.48
C GLY A 174 21.51 -20.78 11.89
N GLY A 175 20.84 -20.07 12.79
CA GLY A 175 20.63 -20.48 14.19
C GLY A 175 19.87 -19.43 15.02
N GLY A 176 19.17 -18.48 14.38
CA GLY A 176 18.41 -17.44 15.08
C GLY A 176 17.11 -18.00 15.66
N THR A 177 16.80 -17.61 16.90
CA THR A 177 15.49 -17.87 17.52
C THR A 177 14.39 -17.14 16.76
N SER A 178 13.22 -17.77 16.68
CA SER A 178 12.06 -17.18 16.00
C SER A 178 11.37 -16.19 16.92
N LEU A 179 10.62 -15.22 16.35
CA LEU A 179 9.90 -14.25 17.18
C LEU A 179 8.86 -14.92 18.10
N HIS A 180 8.23 -16.04 17.71
CA HIS A 180 7.31 -16.77 18.62
C HIS A 180 8.00 -17.32 19.88
N GLU A 181 9.30 -17.58 19.85
CA GLU A 181 10.02 -18.14 21.00
C GLU A 181 10.40 -17.04 22.00
N ILE A 182 10.47 -15.79 21.54
CA ILE A 182 10.89 -14.61 22.34
C ILE A 182 9.68 -13.84 22.86
N LEU A 183 8.58 -13.81 22.10
CA LEU A 183 7.37 -13.09 22.46
C LEU A 183 6.71 -13.76 23.68
N ALA A 184 6.84 -13.10 24.84
CA ALA A 184 6.14 -13.50 26.05
C ALA A 184 4.63 -13.24 25.92
N ASP A 185 3.83 -14.17 26.43
CA ASP A 185 2.40 -13.96 26.59
C ASP A 185 2.13 -13.14 27.86
N GLU A 186 1.65 -11.91 27.70
CA GLU A 186 1.32 -11.01 28.81
C GLU A 186 0.07 -11.45 29.59
N HIS A 187 -0.72 -12.37 29.03
CA HIS A 187 -1.94 -12.87 29.66
C HIS A 187 -1.76 -14.24 30.33
N ASP A 188 -0.58 -14.85 30.22
CA ASP A 188 -0.32 -16.12 30.89
C ASP A 188 -0.30 -15.92 32.41
N THR A 189 -1.12 -16.71 33.11
CA THR A 189 -1.16 -16.67 34.57
C THR A 189 0.00 -17.46 35.12
N THR A 190 0.89 -16.80 35.86
CA THR A 190 2.04 -17.49 36.43
C THR A 190 1.56 -18.50 37.47
N GLY A 191 2.29 -19.61 37.65
CA GLY A 191 2.03 -20.56 38.74
C GLY A 191 2.00 -19.90 40.12
N ARG A 192 2.76 -18.82 40.28
CA ARG A 192 2.73 -17.94 41.46
C ARG A 192 1.38 -17.24 41.62
N ASP A 193 0.85 -16.61 40.56
CA ASP A 193 -0.41 -15.87 40.60
C ASP A 193 -1.58 -16.78 40.96
N ASN A 194 -1.56 -18.01 40.45
CA ASN A 194 -2.56 -19.04 40.77
C ASN A 194 -2.48 -19.49 42.23
N LEU A 195 -1.27 -19.65 42.78
CA LEU A 195 -1.07 -19.99 44.20
C LEU A 195 -1.52 -18.84 45.11
N GLU A 196 -1.11 -17.61 44.83
CA GLU A 196 -1.51 -16.42 45.60
C GLU A 196 -3.04 -16.25 45.63
N LYS A 197 -3.70 -16.49 44.49
CA LYS A 197 -5.16 -16.46 44.40
C LYS A 197 -5.82 -17.56 45.23
N ALA A 198 -5.26 -18.78 45.23
CA ALA A 198 -5.77 -19.89 46.04
C ALA A 198 -5.62 -19.61 47.54
N GLU A 199 -4.45 -19.14 47.98
CA GLU A 199 -4.19 -18.77 49.37
C GLU A 199 -5.11 -17.62 49.83
N LEU A 200 -5.31 -16.60 48.98
CA LEU A 200 -6.22 -15.50 49.25
C LEU A 200 -7.66 -15.97 49.44
N LEU A 201 -8.14 -16.87 48.58
CA LEU A 201 -9.49 -17.45 48.68
C LEU A 201 -9.65 -18.25 49.98
N GLU A 202 -8.63 -18.99 50.39
CA GLU A 202 -8.65 -19.74 51.64
C GLU A 202 -8.71 -18.81 52.85
N LEU A 203 -7.87 -17.76 52.89
CA LEU A 203 -7.88 -16.75 53.95
C LEU A 203 -9.21 -16.01 54.06
N LEU A 204 -9.81 -15.62 52.92
CA LEU A 204 -11.13 -15.00 52.89
C LEU A 204 -12.21 -15.94 53.43
N SER A 205 -12.15 -17.23 53.06
CA SER A 205 -13.11 -18.23 53.54
C SER A 205 -13.04 -18.39 55.08
N GLN A 206 -11.83 -18.38 55.65
CA GLN A 206 -11.60 -18.46 57.09
C GLN A 206 -12.02 -17.20 57.85
N ARG A 207 -12.13 -16.04 57.19
CA ARG A 207 -12.47 -14.76 57.84
C ARG A 207 -13.95 -14.38 57.74
N ILE A 208 -14.66 -14.98 56.77
CA ILE A 208 -16.10 -14.79 56.55
C ILE A 208 -16.92 -15.78 57.40
N ALA A 209 -16.34 -16.94 57.75
CA ALA A 209 -16.89 -17.89 58.72
C ALA A 209 -16.70 -17.42 60.17
#